data_AF-Q56WS2-F1
#
_entry.id   AF-Q56WS2-F1
#
_cell.length_a   1.000
_cell.length_b   1.000
_cell.length_c   1.000
_cell.angle_alpha   90.00
_cell.angle_beta   90.00
_cell.angle_gamma   90.00
#
_symmetry.space_group_name_H-M   'P 1'
#
loop_
_entity.id
_entity.type
_entity.pdbx_description
1 polymer ?
#
loop_
_entity_poly.entity_id
_entity_poly.type
_entity_poly.pdbx_seq_one_letter_code
_entity_poly.pdbx_strand_id
1 'polypeptide(L)'
;SAKLQKFYFENQAENATKDSHNLKFKNPKYLSMLNHLRFYLPEMYPKLNKILFLDDDVVVQKDVTGLWKINLDGKVNGAVETCFGSFHRYGQYLNFSHPLIKENFNPSACAWAFGMNIFDLNAWRREKCTDQYHYWQNLNEDRTLWKLGTLPPGLITFYSKTKSLDKSWHVLGLGYNPGVSMDEIRNAGVIHYNGNMKPWLDIAMNQYKSLWTKYVDNEMEFVQMCNFGL
;
A
#
# COMPACT_ATOMS: atom_id res chain seq x y z
N SER A 1 -5.28 19.44 6.27
CA SER A 1 -5.90 20.72 5.89
C SER A 1 -7.40 20.59 5.66
N ALA A 2 -8.18 21.64 5.91
CA ALA A 2 -9.59 21.75 5.54
C ALA A 2 -9.84 21.52 4.04
N LYS A 3 -8.91 21.92 3.15
CA LYS A 3 -9.05 21.65 1.72
C LYS A 3 -8.85 20.18 1.35
N LEU A 4 -8.04 19.43 2.11
CA LEU A 4 -7.87 17.99 1.92
C LEU A 4 -9.17 17.23 2.26
N GLN A 5 -9.80 17.59 3.38
CA GLN A 5 -11.12 17.07 3.75
C GLN A 5 -12.16 17.45 2.69
N LYS A 6 -12.18 18.71 2.26
CA LYS A 6 -13.05 19.20 1.18
C LYS A 6 -12.90 18.39 -0.11
N PHE A 7 -11.66 18.14 -0.54
CA PHE A 7 -11.39 17.36 -1.74
C PHE A 7 -11.99 15.95 -1.69
N TYR A 8 -11.84 15.27 -0.55
CA TYR A 8 -12.30 13.90 -0.41
C TYR A 8 -13.79 13.76 -0.10
N PHE A 9 -14.43 14.79 0.49
CA PHE A 9 -15.85 14.75 0.86
C PHE A 9 -16.79 15.46 -0.13
N GLU A 10 -16.33 16.37 -1.00
CA GLU A 10 -17.20 17.18 -1.87
C GLU A 10 -17.18 16.81 -3.36
N ASN A 11 -17.20 15.53 -3.74
CA ASN A 11 -17.20 15.05 -5.15
C ASN A 11 -16.02 15.54 -6.04
N GLN A 12 -15.07 16.29 -5.50
CA GLN A 12 -13.88 16.75 -6.23
C GLN A 12 -12.91 15.60 -6.52
N ALA A 13 -12.82 14.65 -5.58
CA ALA A 13 -12.18 13.36 -5.75
C ALA A 13 -12.74 12.59 -6.96
N GLU A 14 -14.07 12.54 -7.12
CA GLU A 14 -14.74 11.88 -8.25
C GLU A 14 -14.59 12.63 -9.57
N ASN A 15 -14.38 13.95 -9.56
CA ASN A 15 -14.13 14.71 -10.78
C ASN A 15 -12.67 14.60 -11.25
N ALA A 16 -11.71 14.46 -10.34
CA ALA A 16 -10.30 14.22 -10.67
C ALA A 16 -10.06 12.87 -11.38
N THR A 17 -10.99 11.91 -11.24
CA THR A 17 -10.93 10.63 -11.96
C THR A 17 -11.49 10.72 -13.39
N LYS A 18 -12.22 11.77 -13.75
CA LYS A 18 -12.74 11.93 -15.12
C LYS A 18 -11.68 12.43 -16.11
N ASP A 19 -10.53 12.86 -15.62
CA ASP A 19 -9.39 13.24 -16.45
C ASP A 19 -8.80 12.01 -17.18
N SER A 20 -8.88 12.02 -18.50
CA SER A 20 -8.60 10.86 -19.38
C SER A 20 -7.13 10.45 -19.39
N HIS A 21 -6.22 11.32 -18.95
CA HIS A 21 -4.78 11.07 -18.94
C HIS A 21 -4.28 10.20 -17.78
N ASN A 22 -5.15 9.81 -16.84
CA ASN A 22 -4.74 9.25 -15.55
C ASN A 22 -5.55 8.02 -15.11
N LEU A 23 -5.67 7.01 -16.01
CA LEU A 23 -6.43 5.77 -15.80
C LEU A 23 -6.15 5.05 -14.47
N LYS A 24 -4.93 5.11 -13.95
CA LYS A 24 -4.53 4.50 -12.66
C LYS A 24 -5.28 5.10 -11.45
N PHE A 25 -5.75 6.34 -11.57
CA PHE A 25 -6.40 7.10 -10.50
C PHE A 25 -7.92 7.08 -10.57
N LYS A 26 -8.51 6.35 -11.53
CA LYS A 26 -9.96 6.14 -11.62
C LYS A 26 -10.54 5.22 -10.55
N ASN A 27 -9.70 4.49 -9.84
CA ASN A 27 -10.16 3.54 -8.83
C ASN A 27 -10.58 4.29 -7.54
N PRO A 28 -11.85 4.16 -7.09
CA PRO A 28 -12.36 4.79 -5.88
C PRO A 28 -11.56 4.44 -4.60
N LYS A 29 -10.82 3.32 -4.59
CA LYS A 29 -9.89 2.97 -3.49
C LYS A 29 -8.88 4.10 -3.24
N TYR A 30 -8.44 4.85 -4.25
CA TYR A 30 -7.50 5.97 -4.03
C TYR A 30 -8.17 7.26 -3.52
N LEU A 31 -9.50 7.27 -3.44
CA LEU A 31 -10.31 8.42 -3.05
C LEU A 31 -10.85 8.33 -1.62
N SER A 32 -10.74 7.18 -0.96
CA SER A 32 -11.21 7.08 0.43
C SER A 32 -10.20 7.67 1.40
N MET A 33 -10.62 8.65 2.21
CA MET A 33 -9.80 9.13 3.33
C MET A 33 -9.53 8.03 4.36
N LEU A 34 -10.38 7.01 4.46
CA LEU A 34 -10.17 5.91 5.40
C LEU A 34 -8.86 5.17 5.12
N ASN A 35 -8.40 5.19 3.87
CA ASN A 35 -7.09 4.62 3.54
C ASN A 35 -5.93 5.36 4.21
N HIS A 36 -6.10 6.63 4.59
CA HIS A 36 -5.08 7.38 5.32
C HIS A 36 -5.08 7.11 6.83
N LEU A 37 -6.06 6.35 7.37
CA LEU A 37 -6.04 5.93 8.78
C LEU A 37 -4.79 5.09 9.12
N ARG A 38 -4.18 4.45 8.11
CA ARG A 38 -2.90 3.74 8.26
C ARG A 38 -1.77 4.61 8.81
N PHE A 39 -1.87 5.94 8.69
CA PHE A 39 -0.87 6.86 9.24
C PHE A 39 -1.11 7.22 10.72
N TYR A 40 -2.19 6.74 11.32
CA TYR A 40 -2.57 7.00 12.72
C TYR A 40 -2.53 5.73 13.58
N LEU A 41 -1.82 4.70 13.14
CA LEU A 41 -1.72 3.44 13.88
C LEU A 41 -1.19 3.63 15.32
N PRO A 42 -0.17 4.47 15.59
CA PRO A 42 0.26 4.72 16.97
C PRO A 42 -0.80 5.38 17.86
N GLU A 43 -1.66 6.22 17.30
CA GLU A 43 -2.74 6.94 17.97
C GLU A 43 -3.96 6.05 18.21
N MET A 44 -4.31 5.21 17.23
CA MET A 44 -5.37 4.20 17.36
C MET A 44 -4.99 3.10 18.34
N TYR A 45 -3.70 2.73 18.40
CA TYR A 45 -3.19 1.64 19.21
C TYR A 45 -2.05 2.10 20.14
N PRO A 46 -2.33 3.00 21.11
CA PRO A 46 -1.29 3.66 21.91
C PRO A 46 -0.51 2.71 22.82
N LYS A 47 -1.07 1.55 23.16
CA LYS A 47 -0.46 0.55 24.04
C LYS A 47 0.38 -0.49 23.29
N LEU A 48 0.33 -0.52 21.95
CA LEU A 48 1.08 -1.47 21.15
C LEU A 48 2.47 -0.93 20.82
N ASN A 49 3.45 -1.83 20.82
CA ASN A 49 4.84 -1.56 20.46
C ASN A 49 5.14 -1.86 18.99
N LYS A 50 4.48 -2.87 18.42
CA LYS A 50 4.68 -3.34 17.05
C LYS A 50 3.33 -3.80 16.49
N ILE A 51 3.09 -3.61 15.20
CA ILE A 51 1.85 -4.04 14.54
C ILE A 51 2.14 -4.57 13.14
N LEU A 52 1.52 -5.69 12.78
CA LEU A 52 1.48 -6.18 11.40
C LEU A 52 0.26 -5.58 10.72
N PHE A 53 0.49 -4.82 9.66
CA PHE A 53 -0.52 -4.27 8.79
C PHE A 53 -0.71 -5.19 7.58
N LEU A 54 -1.96 -5.60 7.33
CA LEU A 54 -2.38 -6.39 6.16
C LEU A 54 -3.52 -5.64 5.46
N ASP A 55 -3.43 -5.47 4.14
CA ASP A 55 -4.56 -4.92 3.37
C ASP A 55 -5.68 -5.97 3.25
N ASP A 56 -6.87 -5.52 2.89
CA ASP A 56 -8.09 -6.32 2.70
C ASP A 56 -8.03 -7.32 1.55
N ASP A 57 -7.09 -7.13 0.62
CA ASP A 57 -6.91 -7.88 -0.62
C ASP A 57 -5.68 -8.80 -0.60
N VAL A 58 -5.31 -9.30 0.58
CA VAL A 58 -4.21 -10.27 0.76
C VAL A 58 -4.68 -11.67 1.15
N VAL A 59 -3.81 -12.65 0.91
CA VAL A 59 -3.94 -14.01 1.43
C VAL A 59 -2.67 -14.35 2.19
N VAL A 60 -2.83 -14.74 3.45
CA VAL A 60 -1.74 -15.25 4.29
C VAL A 60 -1.61 -16.76 4.06
N GLN A 61 -0.45 -17.21 3.58
CA GLN A 61 -0.20 -18.61 3.23
C GLN A 61 0.68 -19.35 4.24
N LYS A 62 1.44 -18.61 5.05
CA LYS A 62 2.39 -19.17 6.03
C LYS A 62 2.28 -18.45 7.37
N ASP A 63 2.85 -19.05 8.42
CA ASP A 63 2.96 -18.40 9.72
C ASP A 63 3.77 -17.09 9.63
N VAL A 64 3.12 -15.99 9.98
CA VAL A 64 3.68 -14.63 9.95
C VAL A 64 4.31 -14.21 11.28
N THR A 65 4.27 -15.05 12.31
CA THR A 65 4.86 -14.78 13.63
C THR A 65 6.35 -14.44 13.54
N GLY A 66 7.05 -15.00 12.54
CA GLY A 66 8.44 -14.68 12.25
C GLY A 66 8.72 -13.19 12.03
N LEU A 67 7.76 -12.42 11.51
CA LEU A 67 7.91 -10.97 11.30
C LEU A 67 8.18 -10.20 12.59
N TRP A 68 7.66 -10.65 13.74
CA TRP A 68 7.91 -9.99 15.03
C TRP A 68 9.36 -10.13 15.49
N LYS A 69 10.04 -11.21 15.09
CA LYS A 69 11.43 -11.53 15.44
C LYS A 69 12.44 -10.77 14.57
N ILE A 70 12.00 -10.16 13.48
CA ILE A 70 12.88 -9.37 12.61
C ILE A 70 13.35 -8.13 13.37
N ASN A 71 14.67 -7.95 13.41
CA ASN A 71 15.28 -6.71 13.84
C ASN A 71 15.10 -5.66 12.73
N LEU A 72 14.40 -4.57 13.04
CA LEU A 72 14.18 -3.47 12.11
C LEU A 72 15.32 -2.45 12.12
N ASP A 73 16.41 -2.68 12.85
CA ASP A 73 17.57 -1.78 12.94
C ASP A 73 17.18 -0.36 13.38
N GLY A 74 16.24 -0.27 14.33
CA GLY A 74 15.67 0.99 14.81
C GLY A 74 14.76 1.71 13.82
N LYS A 75 14.52 1.14 12.62
CA LYS A 75 13.63 1.67 11.59
C LYS A 75 12.16 1.46 11.98
N VAL A 76 11.29 2.27 11.38
CA VAL A 76 9.86 2.32 11.71
C VAL A 76 9.07 1.25 10.95
N ASN A 77 9.40 1.03 9.68
CA ASN A 77 8.67 0.14 8.78
C ASN A 77 9.57 -1.02 8.34
N GLY A 78 9.07 -2.25 8.39
CA GLY A 78 9.60 -3.39 7.65
C GLY A 78 8.70 -3.69 6.46
N ALA A 79 9.23 -3.59 5.25
CA ALA A 79 8.49 -3.85 4.02
C ALA A 79 9.36 -4.55 2.96
N VAL A 80 8.74 -5.31 2.07
CA VAL A 80 9.43 -5.85 0.90
C VAL A 80 9.59 -4.75 -0.15
N GLU A 81 10.83 -4.58 -0.63
CA GLU A 81 11.15 -3.69 -1.73
C GLU A 81 10.63 -4.22 -3.07
N THR A 82 10.11 -3.33 -3.91
CA THR A 82 9.37 -3.68 -5.13
C THR A 82 10.06 -3.25 -6.42
N CYS A 83 11.21 -2.57 -6.32
CA CYS A 83 11.94 -2.10 -7.49
C CYS A 83 12.57 -3.24 -8.29
N PHE A 84 12.56 -3.07 -9.61
CA PHE A 84 13.25 -3.93 -10.56
C PHE A 84 13.81 -3.06 -11.69
N GLY A 85 15.14 -3.04 -11.88
CA GLY A 85 15.75 -2.12 -12.86
C GLY A 85 15.38 -0.66 -12.55
N SER A 86 14.76 0.04 -13.50
CA SER A 86 14.25 1.42 -13.33
C SER A 86 12.82 1.50 -12.79
N PHE A 87 12.12 0.37 -12.64
CA PHE A 87 10.73 0.30 -12.21
C PHE A 87 10.58 0.38 -10.68
N HIS A 88 9.44 0.90 -10.24
CA HIS A 88 9.02 1.01 -8.85
C HIS A 88 10.07 1.71 -7.97
N ARG A 89 10.60 2.83 -8.48
CA ARG A 89 11.50 3.73 -7.75
C ARG A 89 10.77 5.01 -7.39
N TYR A 90 11.30 5.76 -6.43
CA TYR A 90 10.69 7.01 -5.95
C TYR A 90 10.41 7.99 -7.09
N GLY A 91 11.26 8.05 -8.12
CA GLY A 91 11.07 8.87 -9.32
C GLY A 91 9.77 8.62 -10.08
N GLN A 92 9.12 7.46 -9.90
CA GLN A 92 7.83 7.14 -10.52
C GLN A 92 6.63 7.58 -9.69
N TYR A 93 6.82 7.91 -8.42
CA TYR A 93 5.75 8.24 -7.47
C TYR A 93 5.75 9.71 -7.06
N LEU A 94 6.90 10.38 -7.13
CA LEU A 94 7.10 11.76 -6.69
C LEU A 94 7.55 12.64 -7.86
N ASN A 95 7.20 13.92 -7.81
CA ASN A 95 7.58 14.91 -8.81
C ASN A 95 8.98 15.49 -8.54
N PHE A 96 10.02 14.88 -9.12
CA PHE A 96 11.41 15.33 -8.95
C PHE A 96 11.77 16.61 -9.72
N SER A 97 10.87 17.16 -10.53
CA SER A 97 11.02 18.52 -11.06
C SER A 97 10.75 19.57 -9.98
N HIS A 98 10.06 19.22 -8.89
CA HIS A 98 9.80 20.13 -7.78
C HIS A 98 11.02 20.21 -6.83
N PRO A 99 11.53 21.42 -6.50
CA PRO A 99 12.73 21.59 -5.66
C PRO A 99 12.64 20.87 -4.33
N LEU A 100 11.53 21.01 -3.59
CA LEU A 100 11.31 20.32 -2.31
C LEU A 100 11.49 18.79 -2.40
N ILE A 101 11.04 18.15 -3.50
CA ILE A 101 11.22 16.70 -3.65
C ILE A 101 12.67 16.38 -3.98
N LYS A 102 13.27 17.13 -4.92
CA LYS A 102 14.64 16.91 -5.39
C LYS A 102 15.68 17.08 -4.28
N GLU A 103 15.47 18.01 -3.35
CA GLU A 103 16.39 18.31 -2.26
C GLU A 103 16.30 17.29 -1.10
N ASN A 104 15.14 16.65 -0.92
CA ASN A 104 14.89 15.79 0.24
C ASN A 104 14.91 14.28 -0.06
N PHE A 105 14.79 13.88 -1.33
CA PHE A 105 14.66 12.48 -1.71
C PHE A 105 15.60 12.11 -2.86
N ASN A 106 15.87 10.81 -2.99
CA ASN A 106 16.63 10.26 -4.11
C ASN A 106 15.66 9.60 -5.12
N PRO A 107 15.64 10.01 -6.40
CA PRO A 107 14.74 9.41 -7.40
C PRO A 107 15.03 7.93 -7.64
N SER A 108 16.27 7.49 -7.41
CA SER A 108 16.71 6.11 -7.56
C SER A 108 16.42 5.24 -6.34
N ALA A 109 15.90 5.80 -5.23
CA ALA A 109 15.52 4.99 -4.08
C ALA A 109 14.46 3.94 -4.45
N CYS A 110 14.61 2.74 -3.91
CA CYS A 110 13.68 1.64 -4.15
C CYS A 110 12.36 1.90 -3.41
N ALA A 111 11.23 1.79 -4.10
CA ALA A 111 9.93 1.85 -3.44
C ALA A 111 9.56 0.48 -2.85
N TRP A 112 8.77 0.53 -1.79
CA TRP A 112 8.07 -0.63 -1.20
C TRP A 112 6.56 -0.46 -1.43
N ALA A 113 5.75 -1.44 -1.03
CA ALA A 113 4.29 -1.33 -1.11
C ALA A 113 3.63 -1.48 0.26
N PHE A 114 2.48 -0.83 0.44
CA PHE A 114 1.57 -1.22 1.50
C PHE A 114 0.91 -2.56 1.16
N GLY A 115 0.48 -3.29 2.18
CA GLY A 115 -0.31 -4.50 2.05
C GLY A 115 0.18 -5.65 2.92
N MET A 116 1.47 -5.65 3.21
CA MET A 116 2.08 -6.43 4.29
C MET A 116 3.26 -5.62 4.81
N ASN A 117 3.10 -5.04 5.98
CA ASN A 117 4.12 -4.20 6.61
C ASN A 117 4.16 -4.49 8.10
N ILE A 118 5.36 -4.61 8.66
CA ILE A 118 5.53 -4.68 10.11
C ILE A 118 6.02 -3.31 10.60
N PHE A 119 5.24 -2.64 11.43
CA PHE A 119 5.58 -1.32 11.95
C PHE A 119 6.01 -1.40 13.41
N ASP A 120 7.16 -0.80 13.74
CA ASP A 120 7.55 -0.48 15.11
C ASP A 120 6.90 0.84 15.51
N LEU A 121 5.89 0.76 16.37
CA LEU A 121 5.09 1.90 16.82
C LEU A 121 5.85 2.77 17.83
N ASN A 122 6.85 2.22 18.53
CA ASN A 122 7.69 3.02 19.42
C ASN A 122 8.66 3.88 18.62
N ALA A 123 9.30 3.31 17.59
CA ALA A 123 10.10 4.07 16.64
C ALA A 123 9.23 5.10 15.91
N TRP A 124 8.01 4.73 15.48
CA TRP A 124 7.09 5.67 14.84
C TRP A 124 6.81 6.90 15.69
N ARG A 125 6.49 6.71 16.98
CA ARG A 125 6.23 7.81 17.93
C ARG A 125 7.48 8.67 18.14
N ARG A 126 8.65 8.05 18.33
CA ARG A 126 9.93 8.75 18.55
C ARG A 126 10.30 9.62 17.34
N GLU A 127 10.16 9.08 16.14
CA GLU A 127 10.46 9.78 14.87
C GLU A 127 9.33 10.73 14.43
N LYS A 128 8.22 10.79 15.18
CA LYS A 128 7.03 11.60 14.90
C LYS A 128 6.51 11.43 13.47
N CYS A 129 6.43 10.18 12.99
CA CYS A 129 6.08 9.94 11.59
C CYS A 129 4.66 10.41 11.23
N THR A 130 3.70 10.42 12.17
CA THR A 130 2.36 10.98 11.92
C THR A 130 2.43 12.49 11.64
N ASP A 131 3.25 13.23 12.39
CA ASP A 131 3.47 14.66 12.17
C ASP A 131 4.15 14.92 10.82
N GLN A 132 5.14 14.10 10.46
CA GLN A 132 5.78 14.15 9.15
C GLN A 132 4.79 13.89 8.01
N TYR A 133 3.93 12.88 8.15
CA TYR A 133 2.86 12.61 7.20
C TYR A 133 1.96 13.85 7.01
N HIS A 134 1.56 14.51 8.09
CA HIS A 134 0.77 15.74 8.04
C HIS A 134 1.51 16.89 7.37
N TYR A 135 2.78 17.10 7.70
CA TYR A 135 3.63 18.13 7.10
C TYR A 135 3.64 18.00 5.57
N TRP A 136 3.96 16.81 5.05
CA TRP A 136 4.01 16.56 3.62
C TRP A 136 2.64 16.64 2.95
N GLN A 137 1.58 16.14 3.58
CA GLN A 137 0.21 16.27 3.05
C GLN A 137 -0.23 17.73 2.93
N ASN A 138 0.14 18.58 3.88
CA ASN A 138 -0.19 20.00 3.82
C ASN A 138 0.63 20.71 2.72
N LEU A 139 1.89 20.34 2.52
CA LEU A 139 2.70 20.87 1.42
C LEU A 139 2.21 20.42 0.03
N ASN A 140 1.63 19.22 -0.07
CA ASN A 140 1.05 18.71 -1.31
C ASN A 140 -0.44 19.05 -1.47
N GLU A 141 -0.93 20.13 -0.85
CA GLU A 141 -2.34 20.54 -0.95
C GLU A 141 -2.78 20.80 -2.40
N ASP A 142 -1.86 21.29 -3.24
CA ASP A 142 -2.07 21.57 -4.67
C ASP A 142 -1.71 20.38 -5.60
N ARG A 143 -1.27 19.25 -5.04
CA ARG A 143 -0.90 18.01 -5.76
C ARG A 143 0.29 18.16 -6.72
N THR A 144 1.18 19.10 -6.43
CA THR A 144 2.40 19.32 -7.23
C THR A 144 3.54 18.38 -6.85
N LEU A 145 3.60 17.89 -5.60
CA LEU A 145 4.66 16.98 -5.11
C LEU A 145 4.38 15.52 -5.52
N TRP A 146 3.12 15.09 -5.44
CA TRP A 146 2.61 13.84 -6.01
C TRP A 146 1.12 13.97 -6.31
N LYS A 147 0.58 13.08 -7.15
CA LYS A 147 -0.82 13.19 -7.61
C LYS A 147 -1.84 12.70 -6.59
N LEU A 148 -1.87 11.40 -6.33
CA LEU A 148 -2.94 10.73 -5.56
C LEU A 148 -2.45 9.40 -4.95
N GLY A 149 -3.27 8.84 -4.06
CA GLY A 149 -3.02 7.57 -3.37
C GLY A 149 -2.22 7.70 -2.07
N THR A 150 -2.13 6.59 -1.34
CA THR A 150 -1.44 6.52 -0.04
C THR A 150 0.01 6.10 -0.13
N LEU A 151 0.42 5.47 -1.24
CA LEU A 151 1.80 5.03 -1.38
C LEU A 151 2.81 6.19 -1.44
N PRO A 152 2.64 7.25 -2.27
CA PRO A 152 3.55 8.38 -2.27
C PRO A 152 3.76 9.04 -0.89
N PRO A 153 2.71 9.38 -0.11
CA PRO A 153 2.93 9.92 1.24
C PRO A 153 3.54 8.88 2.19
N GLY A 154 3.31 7.58 1.99
CA GLY A 154 4.00 6.51 2.71
C GLY A 154 5.50 6.50 2.46
N LEU A 155 5.90 6.50 1.20
CA LEU A 155 7.31 6.54 0.78
C LEU A 155 8.04 7.76 1.36
N ILE A 156 7.42 8.94 1.27
CA ILE A 156 7.98 10.18 1.84
C ILE A 156 8.08 10.12 3.37
N THR A 157 7.01 9.71 4.06
CA THR A 157 6.96 9.68 5.54
C THR A 157 8.03 8.74 6.11
N PHE A 158 8.19 7.57 5.49
CA PHE A 158 9.12 6.53 5.93
C PHE A 158 10.44 6.53 5.14
N TYR A 159 10.77 7.62 4.43
CA TYR A 159 12.04 7.71 3.73
C TYR A 159 13.21 7.58 4.71
N SER A 160 14.15 6.68 4.40
CA SER A 160 15.26 6.27 5.28
C SER A 160 14.84 5.67 6.63
N LYS A 161 13.55 5.37 6.82
CA LYS A 161 12.94 4.75 8.02
C LYS A 161 12.30 3.39 7.71
N THR A 162 12.58 2.81 6.54
CA THR A 162 12.14 1.47 6.15
C THR A 162 13.32 0.50 6.10
N LYS A 163 13.15 -0.68 6.70
CA LYS A 163 14.01 -1.85 6.56
C LYS A 163 13.44 -2.74 5.44
N SER A 164 14.26 -3.06 4.45
CA SER A 164 13.91 -4.02 3.41
C SER A 164 13.81 -5.42 4.00
N LEU A 165 12.71 -6.12 3.73
CA LEU A 165 12.47 -7.50 4.14
C LEU A 165 12.77 -8.47 3.00
N ASP A 166 13.00 -9.72 3.36
CA ASP A 166 13.13 -10.80 2.38
C ASP A 166 11.89 -10.89 1.49
N LYS A 167 12.10 -11.09 0.18
CA LYS A 167 11.03 -11.12 -0.83
C LYS A 167 9.98 -12.20 -0.56
N SER A 168 10.37 -13.29 0.12
CA SER A 168 9.42 -14.34 0.50
C SER A 168 8.37 -13.88 1.50
N TRP A 169 8.49 -12.72 2.15
CA TRP A 169 7.44 -12.25 3.06
C TRP A 169 6.20 -11.73 2.34
N HIS A 170 6.36 -11.06 1.20
CA HIS A 170 5.26 -10.39 0.49
C HIS A 170 5.49 -10.39 -1.02
N VAL A 171 4.62 -11.12 -1.72
CA VAL A 171 4.56 -11.13 -3.18
C VAL A 171 3.32 -10.39 -3.65
N LEU A 172 3.52 -9.41 -4.51
CA LEU A 172 2.48 -8.52 -5.03
C LEU A 172 2.31 -8.69 -6.53
N GLY A 173 1.23 -8.12 -7.05
CA GLY A 173 0.95 -8.03 -8.48
C GLY A 173 -0.15 -8.97 -8.95
N LEU A 174 -0.75 -9.76 -8.07
CA LEU A 174 -1.77 -10.74 -8.47
C LEU A 174 -3.07 -10.09 -8.97
N GLY A 175 -3.22 -8.76 -8.85
CA GLY A 175 -4.33 -7.99 -9.41
C GLY A 175 -4.00 -7.16 -10.65
N TYR A 176 -2.80 -7.28 -11.24
CA TYR A 176 -2.46 -6.60 -12.52
C TYR A 176 -1.30 -7.20 -13.33
N ASN A 177 -0.46 -8.06 -12.74
CA ASN A 177 0.73 -8.62 -13.38
C ASN A 177 0.55 -10.13 -13.64
N PRO A 178 0.35 -10.57 -14.89
CA PRO A 178 0.23 -11.98 -15.22
C PRO A 178 1.57 -12.73 -15.19
N GLY A 179 2.68 -12.03 -15.00
CA GLY A 179 4.04 -12.59 -15.01
C GLY A 179 4.59 -12.96 -13.63
N VAL A 180 3.81 -12.90 -12.55
CA VAL A 180 4.27 -13.32 -11.22
C VAL A 180 4.42 -14.85 -11.20
N SER A 181 5.59 -15.34 -10.81
CA SER A 181 5.90 -16.77 -10.82
C SER A 181 5.08 -17.54 -9.78
N MET A 182 4.53 -18.70 -10.17
CA MET A 182 3.84 -19.59 -9.24
C MET A 182 4.77 -20.14 -8.15
N ASP A 183 6.07 -20.27 -8.42
CA ASP A 183 7.05 -20.69 -7.40
C ASP A 183 7.32 -19.58 -6.39
N GLU A 184 7.38 -18.31 -6.82
CA GLU A 184 7.46 -17.17 -5.90
C GLU A 184 6.20 -17.09 -5.03
N ILE A 185 5.02 -17.23 -5.65
CA ILE A 185 3.73 -17.28 -4.96
C ILE A 185 3.70 -18.40 -3.93
N ARG A 186 4.09 -19.64 -4.28
CA ARG A 186 4.09 -20.77 -3.34
C ARG A 186 5.03 -20.55 -2.16
N ASN A 187 6.15 -19.87 -2.40
CA ASN A 187 7.14 -19.60 -1.37
C ASN A 187 6.82 -18.36 -0.52
N ALA A 188 5.86 -17.53 -0.92
CA ALA A 188 5.50 -16.32 -0.20
C ALA A 188 4.72 -16.60 1.09
N GLY A 189 5.00 -15.82 2.15
CA GLY A 189 4.22 -15.79 3.37
C GLY A 189 2.87 -15.09 3.18
N VAL A 190 2.87 -13.96 2.46
CA VAL A 190 1.67 -13.21 2.08
C VAL A 190 1.67 -12.92 0.59
N ILE A 191 0.55 -13.18 -0.08
CA ILE A 191 0.33 -12.80 -1.48
C ILE A 191 -0.73 -11.70 -1.56
N HIS A 192 -0.56 -10.78 -2.50
CA HIS A 192 -1.35 -9.57 -2.56
C HIS A 192 -1.96 -9.37 -3.95
N TYR A 193 -3.30 -9.28 -3.98
CA TYR A 193 -4.09 -8.95 -5.17
C TYR A 193 -4.19 -7.44 -5.37
N ASN A 194 -3.11 -6.70 -5.13
CA ASN A 194 -3.06 -5.27 -5.43
C ASN A 194 -3.25 -5.04 -6.93
N GLY A 195 -3.95 -3.96 -7.30
CA GLY A 195 -4.43 -3.72 -8.65
C GLY A 195 -5.95 -3.84 -8.78
N ASN A 196 -6.43 -3.86 -10.03
CA ASN A 196 -7.86 -3.77 -10.34
C ASN A 196 -8.49 -5.16 -10.63
N MET A 197 -7.70 -6.15 -11.06
CA MET A 197 -8.18 -7.49 -11.40
C MET A 197 -8.35 -8.33 -10.13
N LYS A 198 -9.31 -7.95 -9.29
CA LYS A 198 -9.58 -8.63 -8.01
C LYS A 198 -10.11 -10.05 -8.23
N PRO A 199 -9.78 -11.02 -7.36
CA PRO A 199 -10.15 -12.42 -7.56
C PRO A 199 -11.66 -12.69 -7.48
N TRP A 200 -12.43 -11.76 -6.89
CA TRP A 200 -13.89 -11.78 -6.81
C TRP A 200 -14.59 -11.04 -7.95
N LEU A 201 -13.86 -10.56 -8.96
CA LEU A 201 -14.43 -9.88 -10.13
C LEU A 201 -14.24 -10.76 -11.38
N ASP A 202 -15.13 -10.59 -12.37
CA ASP A 202 -15.04 -11.32 -13.64
C ASP A 202 -13.76 -11.02 -14.43
N ILE A 203 -13.16 -9.85 -14.19
CA ILE A 203 -11.89 -9.43 -14.78
C ILE A 203 -10.66 -10.03 -14.06
N ALA A 204 -10.84 -10.94 -13.11
CA ALA A 204 -9.74 -11.61 -12.42
C ALA A 204 -8.80 -12.34 -13.38
N MET A 205 -7.52 -12.43 -13.04
CA MET A 205 -6.61 -13.33 -13.74
C MET A 205 -6.87 -14.78 -13.28
N ASN A 206 -7.39 -15.60 -14.19
CA ASN A 206 -7.81 -16.99 -13.92
C ASN A 206 -6.73 -17.81 -13.19
N GLN A 207 -5.46 -17.66 -13.59
CA GLN A 207 -4.32 -18.37 -13.00
C GLN A 207 -4.09 -18.10 -11.51
N TYR A 208 -4.57 -16.97 -10.97
CA TYR A 208 -4.43 -16.62 -9.55
C TYR A 208 -5.74 -16.72 -8.76
N LYS A 209 -6.88 -16.99 -9.41
CA LYS A 209 -8.21 -16.99 -8.78
C LYS A 209 -8.32 -18.06 -7.68
N SER A 210 -7.82 -19.28 -7.96
CA SER A 210 -7.87 -20.42 -7.03
C SER A 210 -7.14 -20.21 -5.70
N LEU A 211 -6.14 -19.33 -5.69
CA LEU A 211 -5.38 -19.01 -4.47
C LEU A 211 -6.23 -18.22 -3.45
N TRP A 212 -7.28 -17.51 -3.92
CA TRP A 212 -8.27 -16.83 -3.10
C TRP A 212 -9.48 -17.71 -2.82
N THR A 213 -10.10 -18.28 -3.88
CA THR A 213 -11.39 -18.96 -3.76
C THR A 213 -11.38 -20.17 -2.84
N LYS A 214 -10.22 -20.80 -2.61
CA LYS A 214 -10.07 -21.88 -1.63
C LYS A 214 -10.35 -21.47 -0.16
N TYR A 215 -10.37 -20.17 0.13
CA TYR A 215 -10.71 -19.61 1.45
C TYR A 215 -12.10 -18.97 1.49
N VAL A 216 -12.81 -18.95 0.37
CA VAL A 216 -14.17 -18.41 0.31
C VAL A 216 -15.13 -19.46 0.82
N ASP A 217 -15.89 -19.11 1.84
CA ASP A 217 -16.98 -19.93 2.37
C ASP A 217 -18.20 -19.79 1.45
N ASN A 218 -18.38 -20.76 0.54
CA ASN A 218 -19.50 -20.77 -0.39
C ASN A 218 -20.83 -21.14 0.27
N GLU A 219 -20.84 -21.57 1.54
CA GLU A 219 -22.05 -21.82 2.31
C GLU A 219 -22.55 -20.56 3.02
N MET A 220 -21.72 -19.51 3.11
CA MET A 220 -22.10 -18.24 3.73
C MET A 220 -23.18 -17.52 2.92
N GLU A 221 -24.30 -17.21 3.56
CA GLU A 221 -25.47 -16.54 2.95
C GLU A 221 -25.09 -15.27 2.17
N PHE A 222 -24.27 -14.39 2.77
CA PHE A 222 -23.82 -13.16 2.11
C PHE A 222 -22.98 -13.41 0.86
N VAL A 223 -22.21 -14.51 0.83
CA VAL A 223 -21.39 -14.90 -0.33
C VAL A 223 -22.30 -15.42 -1.44
N GLN A 224 -23.29 -16.25 -1.12
CA GLN A 224 -24.25 -16.76 -2.09
C GLN A 224 -25.11 -15.67 -2.74
N MET A 225 -25.39 -14.58 -2.01
CA MET A 225 -26.08 -13.41 -2.56
C MET A 225 -25.23 -12.61 -3.55
N CYS A 226 -23.91 -12.77 -3.51
CA CYS A 226 -23.02 -12.11 -4.45
C CYS A 226 -22.89 -12.97 -5.72
N ASN A 227 -22.92 -12.34 -6.89
CA ASN A 227 -22.78 -13.02 -8.19
C ASN A 227 -21.32 -13.45 -8.44
N PHE A 228 -20.78 -14.30 -7.56
CA PHE A 228 -19.50 -14.94 -7.80
C PHE A 228 -19.72 -15.92 -8.96
N GLY A 229 -19.09 -15.67 -10.10
CA GLY A 229 -18.95 -16.69 -11.13
C GLY A 229 -18.11 -17.83 -10.58
N LEU A 230 -18.78 -18.78 -9.90
CA LEU A 230 -18.25 -20.04 -9.39
C LEU A 230 -18.01 -21.00 -10.56
#